data_AF-A0A1G4KHH1-F1
#
_entry.id   AF-A0A1G4KHH1-F1
#
_cell.length_a   1.000
_cell.length_b   1.000
_cell.length_c   1.000
_cell.angle_alpha   90.00
_cell.angle_beta   90.00
_cell.angle_gamma   90.00
#
_symmetry.space_group_name_H-M   'P 1'
#
loop_
_entity.id
_entity.type
_entity.pdbx_description
1 polymer ?
#
loop_
_entity_poly.entity_id
_entity_poly.type
_entity_poly.pdbx_seq_one_letter_code
_entity_poly.pdbx_strand_id
1 'polypeptide(L)'
;MFRPTCGRAYSALSKRTNKVKVQLLKDFPQFQLYKGQVTSVSPSLMRNYLHWRNGARYILNNEDIDLSLQAQAVELAALRSKDVVRKEKQERTISETVTEEQTTKKESKEIKQPKLFDSGLTLKDVKIPGLEL
;
A
#
# COMPACT_ATOMS: atom_id res chain seq x y z
N MET A 1 -0.15 -24.96 39.73
CA MET A 1 -1.19 -23.91 39.60
C MET A 1 -1.33 -23.53 38.13
N PHE A 2 -2.47 -23.85 37.51
CA PHE A 2 -2.79 -23.39 36.16
C PHE A 2 -3.06 -21.89 36.24
N ARG A 3 -2.17 -21.06 35.70
CA ARG A 3 -2.47 -19.64 35.45
C ARG A 3 -3.20 -19.62 34.12
N PRO A 4 -4.54 -19.47 34.08
CA PRO A 4 -5.18 -19.19 32.81
C PRO A 4 -4.52 -17.90 32.33
N THR A 5 -3.81 -17.96 31.20
CA THR A 5 -3.33 -16.76 30.53
C THR A 5 -4.56 -15.89 30.37
N CYS A 6 -4.67 -14.83 31.19
CA CYS A 6 -5.66 -13.79 31.03
C CYS A 6 -5.67 -13.48 29.54
N GLY A 7 -6.78 -13.83 28.89
CA GLY A 7 -6.83 -13.98 27.44
C GLY A 7 -6.23 -12.74 26.81
N ARG A 8 -5.27 -12.91 25.89
CA ARG A 8 -4.73 -11.80 25.09
C ARG A 8 -5.93 -11.00 24.64
N ALA A 9 -6.17 -9.86 25.28
CA ALA A 9 -7.37 -9.09 25.02
C ALA A 9 -7.27 -8.69 23.56
N TYR A 10 -8.17 -9.21 22.73
CA TYR A 10 -8.28 -8.86 21.31
C TYR A 10 -8.84 -7.44 21.18
N SER A 11 -8.33 -6.49 21.96
CA SER A 11 -8.70 -5.09 21.92
C SER A 11 -8.28 -4.49 20.57
N ALA A 12 -8.98 -3.43 20.17
CA ALA A 12 -8.63 -2.68 18.97
C ALA A 12 -7.17 -2.20 19.01
N LEU A 13 -6.70 -1.77 20.19
CA LEU A 13 -5.31 -1.37 20.41
C LEU A 13 -4.36 -2.54 20.18
N SER A 14 -4.63 -3.71 20.78
CA SER A 14 -3.81 -4.90 20.62
C SER A 14 -3.69 -5.34 19.15
N LYS A 15 -4.78 -5.30 18.38
CA LYS A 15 -4.74 -5.61 16.93
C LYS A 15 -3.86 -4.64 16.12
N ARG A 16 -3.83 -3.36 16.52
CA ARG A 16 -3.02 -2.32 15.87
C ARG A 16 -1.54 -2.47 16.20
N THR A 17 -1.19 -2.68 17.48
CA THR A 17 0.21 -2.64 17.95
C THR A 17 0.91 -3.98 17.98
N ASN A 18 0.19 -5.08 18.18
CA ASN A 18 0.80 -6.41 18.31
C ASN A 18 1.22 -6.96 16.94
N LYS A 19 2.51 -6.82 16.63
CA LYS A 19 3.14 -7.30 15.41
C LYS A 19 4.30 -8.23 15.74
N VAL A 20 4.63 -9.10 14.80
CA VAL A 20 5.74 -10.05 14.89
C VAL A 20 6.64 -9.85 13.68
N LYS A 21 7.96 -9.83 13.92
CA LYS A 21 8.97 -9.74 12.86
C LYS A 21 9.16 -11.10 12.20
N VAL A 22 9.12 -11.12 10.88
CA VAL A 22 9.24 -12.34 10.08
C VAL A 22 10.06 -12.08 8.82
N GLN A 23 10.76 -13.10 8.35
CA GLN A 23 11.40 -13.13 7.03
C GLN A 23 10.57 -13.99 6.09
N LEU A 24 10.24 -13.47 4.91
CA LEU A 24 9.49 -14.21 3.90
C LEU A 24 10.42 -15.10 3.09
N LEU A 25 10.00 -16.35 2.85
CA LEU A 25 10.74 -17.32 2.05
C LEU A 25 10.06 -17.58 0.69
N LYS A 26 8.82 -17.10 0.54
CA LYS A 26 8.00 -17.19 -0.67
C LYS A 26 7.34 -15.85 -0.97
N ASP A 27 6.95 -15.66 -2.22
CA ASP A 27 6.12 -14.53 -2.63
C ASP A 27 4.64 -14.77 -2.25
N PHE A 28 4.01 -13.72 -1.72
CA PHE A 28 2.60 -13.69 -1.36
C PHE A 28 1.91 -12.48 -2.02
N PRO A 29 1.48 -12.62 -3.29
CA PRO A 29 0.91 -11.52 -4.07
C PRO A 29 -0.33 -10.89 -3.41
N GLN A 30 -1.18 -11.71 -2.79
CA GLN A 30 -2.41 -11.27 -2.12
C GLN A 30 -2.15 -10.24 -0.99
N PHE A 31 -0.98 -10.31 -0.35
CA PHE A 31 -0.60 -9.42 0.75
C PHE A 31 0.46 -8.39 0.34
N GLN A 32 0.83 -8.33 -0.94
CA GLN A 32 1.92 -7.48 -1.46
C GLN A 32 3.25 -7.71 -0.73
N LEU A 33 3.49 -8.97 -0.36
CA LEU A 33 4.62 -9.41 0.44
C LEU A 33 5.53 -10.27 -0.43
N TYR A 34 6.80 -9.92 -0.55
CA TYR A 34 7.72 -10.56 -1.49
C TYR A 34 8.76 -11.42 -0.80
N LYS A 35 9.24 -12.44 -1.50
CA LYS A 35 10.29 -13.34 -1.05
C LYS A 35 11.50 -12.53 -0.58
N GLY A 36 11.97 -12.86 0.61
CA GLY A 36 13.15 -12.28 1.23
C GLY A 36 12.96 -11.03 2.05
N GLN A 37 11.79 -10.42 1.95
CA GLN A 37 11.48 -9.22 2.70
C GLN A 37 11.38 -9.55 4.19
N VAL A 38 11.99 -8.69 5.02
CA VAL A 38 11.84 -8.70 6.47
C VAL A 38 10.74 -7.69 6.83
N THR A 39 9.65 -8.17 7.43
CA THR A 39 8.47 -7.32 7.73
C THR A 39 7.86 -7.62 9.09
N SER A 40 7.12 -6.66 9.64
CA SER A 40 6.33 -6.84 10.86
C SER A 40 4.85 -7.10 10.51
N VAL A 41 4.38 -8.31 10.76
CA VAL A 41 3.02 -8.75 10.40
C VAL A 41 2.17 -9.06 11.64
N SER A 42 0.85 -9.21 11.47
CA SER A 42 0.01 -9.65 12.59
C SER A 42 0.26 -11.14 12.93
N PRO A 43 0.18 -11.55 14.21
CA PRO A 43 0.37 -12.95 14.59
C PRO A 43 -0.62 -13.91 13.90
N SER A 44 -1.85 -13.45 13.66
CA SER A 44 -2.88 -14.24 12.97
C SER A 44 -2.52 -14.49 11.51
N LEU A 45 -2.08 -13.44 10.81
CA LEU A 45 -1.64 -13.53 9.41
C LEU A 45 -0.42 -14.44 9.28
N MET A 46 0.53 -14.34 10.21
CA MET A 46 1.71 -15.20 10.22
C MET A 46 1.36 -16.67 10.40
N ARG A 47 0.61 -17.02 11.46
CA ARG A 47 0.32 -18.43 11.79
C ARG A 47 -0.55 -19.11 10.73
N ASN A 48 -1.55 -18.40 10.21
CA ASN A 48 -2.56 -19.02 9.36
C ASN A 48 -2.19 -19.01 7.88
N TYR A 49 -1.42 -18.01 7.41
CA TYR A 49 -1.14 -17.83 5.97
C TYR A 49 0.34 -17.94 5.65
N LEU A 50 1.19 -17.12 6.28
CA LEU A 50 2.59 -17.00 5.85
C LEU A 50 3.46 -18.18 6.26
N HIS A 51 3.30 -18.69 7.48
CA HIS A 51 4.15 -19.76 8.02
C HIS A 51 3.85 -21.13 7.39
N TRP A 52 2.70 -21.29 6.75
CA TRP A 52 2.29 -22.54 6.14
C TRP A 52 3.30 -23.01 5.07
N ARG A 53 3.67 -24.30 5.08
CA ARG A 53 4.65 -24.91 4.15
C ARG A 53 5.95 -24.10 4.04
N ASN A 54 6.50 -23.65 5.17
CA ASN A 54 7.75 -22.89 5.26
C ASN A 54 7.73 -21.63 4.37
N GLY A 55 6.60 -20.94 4.29
CA GLY A 55 6.47 -19.72 3.48
C GLY A 55 7.13 -18.50 4.12
N ALA A 56 7.28 -18.50 5.44
CA ALA A 56 7.95 -17.46 6.20
C ALA A 56 8.58 -18.04 7.48
N ARG A 57 9.56 -17.34 8.03
CA ARG A 57 10.27 -17.69 9.27
C ARG A 57 10.12 -16.58 10.30
N TYR A 58 9.93 -16.94 11.57
CA TYR A 58 9.97 -15.99 12.68
C TYR A 58 11.39 -15.49 12.91
N ILE A 59 11.53 -14.20 13.20
CA ILE A 59 12.80 -13.59 13.60
C ILE A 59 12.67 -13.21 15.08
N LEU A 60 13.42 -13.89 15.94
CA LEU A 60 13.50 -13.57 17.36
C LEU A 60 14.61 -12.55 17.58
N ASN A 61 15.79 -12.85 17.03
CA ASN A 61 16.98 -12.00 17.08
C ASN A 61 17.33 -11.50 15.68
N ASN A 62 17.97 -10.35 15.58
CA ASN A 62 18.36 -9.80 14.27
C ASN A 62 19.45 -10.65 13.57
N GLU A 63 20.15 -11.50 14.32
CA GLU A 63 21.13 -12.46 13.80
C GLU A 63 20.46 -13.60 13.00
N ASP A 64 19.16 -13.85 13.24
CA ASP A 64 18.40 -14.88 12.53
C ASP A 64 18.00 -14.44 11.12
N ILE A 65 18.45 -13.28 10.64
CA ILE A 65 18.09 -12.75 9.32
C ILE A 65 19.05 -13.31 8.28
N ASP A 66 18.49 -13.94 7.24
CA ASP A 66 19.29 -14.30 6.07
C ASP A 66 19.57 -13.04 5.23
N LEU A 67 20.76 -12.48 5.43
CA LEU A 67 21.22 -11.25 4.77
C LEU A 67 21.31 -11.41 3.25
N SER A 68 21.68 -12.59 2.77
CA SER A 68 21.83 -12.85 1.33
C SER A 68 20.47 -12.74 0.62
N LEU A 69 19.46 -13.32 1.24
CA LEU A 69 18.09 -13.32 0.75
C LEU A 69 17.48 -11.90 0.86
N GLN A 70 17.77 -11.20 1.96
CA GLN A 70 17.32 -9.82 2.15
C GLN A 70 17.91 -8.87 1.09
N ALA A 71 19.20 -9.00 0.77
CA ALA A 71 19.86 -8.18 -0.26
C ALA A 71 19.17 -8.36 -1.62
N GLN A 72 18.89 -9.59 -2.03
CA GLN A 72 18.15 -9.88 -3.27
C GLN A 72 16.76 -9.24 -3.27
N ALA A 73 16.05 -9.27 -2.14
CA ALA A 73 14.73 -8.65 -2.04
C ALA A 73 14.79 -7.11 -2.21
N VAL A 74 15.83 -6.46 -1.67
CA VAL A 74 16.04 -5.01 -1.82
C VAL A 74 16.31 -4.65 -3.28
N GLU A 75 17.17 -5.41 -3.96
CA GLU A 75 17.45 -5.21 -5.39
C GLU A 75 16.19 -5.36 -6.25
N LEU A 76 15.41 -6.41 -6.02
CA LEU A 76 14.15 -6.64 -6.73
C LEU A 76 13.10 -5.56 -6.44
N ALA A 77 13.03 -5.05 -5.21
CA ALA A 77 12.15 -3.95 -4.85
C ALA A 77 12.53 -2.66 -5.59
N ALA A 78 13.84 -2.38 -5.73
CA ALA A 78 14.35 -1.23 -6.47
C ALA A 78 14.09 -1.32 -7.99
N LEU A 79 14.00 -2.52 -8.55
CA LEU A 79 13.59 -2.71 -9.96
C LEU A 79 12.10 -2.43 -10.14
N ARG A 80 11.26 -2.97 -9.25
CA ARG A 80 9.80 -2.77 -9.33
C ARG A 80 9.39 -1.31 -9.20
N SER A 81 10.03 -0.55 -8.33
CA SER A 81 9.72 0.89 -8.17
C SER A 81 10.02 1.68 -9.45
N LYS A 82 11.06 1.31 -10.21
CA LYS A 82 11.36 1.93 -11.51
C LYS A 82 10.27 1.65 -12.55
N ASP A 83 9.70 0.45 -12.54
CA ASP A 83 8.65 0.07 -13.48
C ASP A 83 7.33 0.80 -13.20
N VAL A 84 6.97 1.00 -11.94
CA VAL A 84 5.78 1.79 -11.54
C VAL A 84 5.91 3.23 -12.04
N VAL A 85 7.07 3.86 -11.83
CA VAL A 85 7.32 5.25 -12.30
C VAL A 85 7.26 5.35 -13.83
N ARG A 86 7.72 4.33 -14.56
CA ARG A 86 7.64 4.30 -16.04
C ARG A 86 6.20 4.20 -16.52
N LYS A 87 5.37 3.35 -15.90
CA LYS A 87 3.95 3.20 -16.24
C LYS A 87 3.17 4.49 -15.99
N GLU A 88 3.39 5.15 -14.86
CA GLU A 88 2.76 6.44 -14.56
C GLU A 88 3.13 7.54 -15.57
N LYS A 89 4.38 7.55 -16.07
CA LYS A 89 4.81 8.50 -17.11
C LYS A 89 4.18 8.21 -18.48
N GLN A 90 3.98 6.93 -18.82
CA GLN A 90 3.33 6.53 -20.07
C GLN A 90 1.82 6.80 -20.04
N GLU A 91 1.14 6.58 -18.92
CA GLU A 91 -0.29 6.89 -18.78
C GLU A 91 -0.56 8.41 -18.88
N ARG A 92 0.32 9.25 -18.32
CA ARG A 92 0.23 10.71 -18.46
C ARG A 92 0.41 11.21 -19.90
N THR A 93 1.31 10.60 -20.65
CA THR A 93 1.54 10.98 -22.06
C THR A 93 0.39 10.55 -22.98
N ILE A 94 -0.25 9.42 -22.71
CA ILE A 94 -1.44 8.98 -23.48
C ILE A 94 -2.64 9.89 -23.19
N SER A 95 -2.84 10.32 -21.93
CA SER A 95 -3.95 11.23 -21.59
C SER A 95 -3.83 12.63 -22.22
N GLU A 96 -2.60 13.13 -22.47
CA GLU A 96 -2.39 14.43 -23.11
C GLU A 96 -2.66 14.36 -24.63
N THR A 97 -2.35 13.23 -25.29
CA THR A 97 -2.60 13.06 -26.73
C THR A 97 -4.07 12.87 -27.11
N VAL A 98 -4.92 12.36 -26.20
CA VAL A 98 -6.37 12.19 -26.48
C VAL A 98 -7.14 13.52 -26.38
N THR A 99 -6.57 14.54 -25.71
CA THR A 99 -7.18 15.88 -25.62
C THR A 99 -6.92 16.80 -26.81
N GLU A 100 -5.92 16.53 -27.65
CA GLU A 100 -5.56 17.42 -28.77
C GLU A 100 -6.32 17.11 -30.08
N GLU A 101 -6.87 15.91 -30.27
CA GLU A 101 -7.58 15.56 -31.52
C GLU A 101 -9.06 15.98 -31.57
N GLN A 102 -9.62 16.57 -30.51
CA GLN A 102 -11.04 16.99 -30.48
C GLN A 102 -11.30 18.51 -30.47
N THR A 103 -10.27 19.36 -30.56
CA THR A 103 -10.43 20.82 -30.40
C THR A 103 -10.15 21.61 -31.68
N THR A 104 -10.69 21.18 -32.82
CA THR A 104 -10.89 22.07 -33.98
C THR A 104 -12.36 22.17 -34.35
N LYS A 105 -13.16 22.78 -33.46
CA LYS A 105 -14.34 23.59 -33.83
C LYS A 105 -14.94 24.27 -32.60
N LYS A 106 -15.05 25.60 -32.70
CA LYS A 106 -15.85 26.55 -31.93
C LYS A 106 -15.14 27.26 -30.78
N GLU A 107 -14.62 28.43 -31.13
CA GLU A 107 -14.50 29.59 -30.24
C GLU A 107 -15.89 29.98 -29.69
N SER A 108 -16.01 30.10 -28.35
CA SER A 108 -16.53 31.30 -27.66
C SER A 108 -16.75 31.04 -26.15
N LYS A 109 -16.00 31.77 -25.32
CA LYS A 109 -16.35 32.34 -23.99
C LYS A 109 -17.08 31.45 -22.97
N GLU A 110 -16.35 31.02 -21.94
CA GLU A 110 -16.60 31.22 -20.49
C GLU A 110 -15.81 30.19 -19.68
N ILE A 111 -14.94 30.64 -18.77
CA ILE A 111 -14.14 29.79 -17.87
C ILE A 111 -15.10 29.17 -16.84
N LYS A 112 -15.65 28.00 -17.14
CA LYS A 112 -16.48 27.23 -16.22
C LYS A 112 -15.56 26.43 -15.29
N GLN A 113 -15.61 26.73 -14.00
CA GLN A 113 -14.91 25.92 -12.99
C GLN A 113 -15.40 24.46 -13.05
N PRO A 114 -14.52 23.48 -12.85
CA PRO A 114 -14.91 22.07 -12.93
C PRO A 114 -15.93 21.76 -11.84
N LYS A 115 -17.13 21.34 -12.25
CA LYS A 115 -18.15 20.82 -11.34
C LYS A 115 -17.65 19.46 -10.84
N LEU A 116 -17.45 19.34 -9.53
CA LEU A 116 -16.91 18.13 -8.90
C LEU A 116 -17.99 17.10 -8.54
N PHE A 117 -19.25 17.51 -8.53
CA PHE A 117 -20.39 16.65 -8.20
C PHE A 117 -21.52 16.85 -9.21
N ASP A 118 -22.27 15.78 -9.51
CA ASP A 118 -23.42 15.80 -10.43
C ASP A 118 -24.53 16.78 -9.99
N SER A 119 -24.54 17.14 -8.70
CA SER A 119 -25.41 18.16 -8.11
C SER A 119 -25.00 19.60 -8.43
N GLY A 120 -23.90 19.82 -9.17
CA GLY A 120 -23.44 21.16 -9.56
C GLY A 120 -22.75 21.96 -8.44
N LEU A 121 -22.41 21.32 -7.32
CA LEU A 121 -21.70 21.96 -6.20
C LEU A 121 -20.23 22.22 -6.55
N THR A 122 -19.74 23.42 -6.21
CA THR A 122 -18.33 23.80 -6.33
C THR A 122 -17.63 23.72 -4.97
N LEU A 123 -16.28 23.64 -4.97
CA LEU A 123 -15.49 23.61 -3.72
C LEU A 123 -15.71 24.84 -2.84
N LYS A 124 -16.15 25.96 -3.44
CA LYS A 124 -16.48 27.19 -2.72
C LYS A 124 -17.77 27.06 -1.90
N ASP A 125 -18.67 26.17 -2.31
CA ASP A 125 -19.97 25.97 -1.66
C ASP A 125 -19.88 25.02 -0.46
N VAL A 126 -18.79 24.25 -0.36
CA VAL A 126 -18.56 23.30 0.73
C VAL A 126 -17.84 24.00 1.88
N LYS A 127 -18.61 24.49 2.86
CA LYS A 127 -18.04 25.04 4.10
C LYS A 127 -17.65 23.92 5.05
N ILE A 128 -16.35 23.65 5.15
CA ILE A 128 -15.78 22.68 6.12
C ILE A 128 -15.57 23.42 7.45
N PRO A 129 -16.29 23.09 8.53
CA PRO A 129 -16.09 23.75 9.82
C PRO A 129 -14.68 23.48 10.35
N GLY A 130 -13.94 24.56 10.65
CA GLY A 130 -12.57 24.50 11.16
C GLY A 130 -11.47 24.58 10.10
N LEU A 131 -11.82 24.78 8.82
CA LEU A 131 -10.86 24.97 7.74
C LEU A 131 -11.19 26.29 7.03
N GLU A 132 -10.53 27.37 7.44
CA GLU A 132 -10.58 28.65 6.72
C GLU A 132 -9.56 28.62 5.59
N LEU A 133 -10.03 28.78 4.35
CA LEU A 133 -9.23 28.85 3.12
C LEU A 133 -9.01 30.32 2.73
#